data_AF-A0A383CTL6-F1
#
_entry.id   AF-A0A383CTL6-F1
#
_cell.length_a   1.000
_cell.length_b   1.000
_cell.length_c   1.000
_cell.angle_alpha   90.00
_cell.angle_beta   90.00
_cell.angle_gamma   90.00
#
_symmetry.space_group_name_H-M   'P 1'
#
loop_
_entity.id
_entity.type
_entity.pdbx_description
1 polymer ?
#
loop_
_entity_poly.entity_id
_entity_poly.type
_entity_poly.pdbx_seq_one_letter_code
_entity_poly.pdbx_strand_id
1 'polypeptide(L)' 'MSIDYDKINSVLSVFDAQVHQFGDKPYLWRKVDGKYASLSWKEVHNKVCKLSLALSSLGILRGDRVIIVSEN' A
#
# COMPACT_ATOMS: atom_id res chain seq x y z
N MET A 1 3.67 19.21 3.01
CA MET A 1 4.77 19.26 2.02
C MET A 1 4.16 18.80 0.70
N SER A 2 4.34 19.55 -0.39
CA SER A 2 3.83 19.13 -1.70
C SER A 2 4.78 18.11 -2.31
N ILE A 3 4.24 17.07 -2.92
CA ILE A 3 5.02 16.06 -3.64
C ILE A 3 5.44 16.67 -4.98
N ASP A 4 6.74 16.67 -5.27
CA ASP A 4 7.29 17.09 -6.56
C ASP A 4 7.33 15.87 -7.48
N TYR A 5 6.34 15.77 -8.38
CA TYR A 5 6.17 14.60 -9.24
C TYR A 5 7.26 14.48 -10.31
N ASP A 6 7.92 15.58 -10.69
CA ASP A 6 9.02 15.55 -11.67
C ASP A 6 10.29 14.89 -11.12
N LYS A 7 10.39 14.76 -9.79
CA LYS A 7 11.52 14.13 -9.09
C LYS A 7 11.28 12.70 -8.64
N ILE A 8 10.11 12.12 -8.96
CA ILE A 8 9.72 10.79 -8.46
C ILE A 8 9.68 9.78 -9.59
N ASN A 9 10.31 8.63 -9.36
CA ASN A 9 10.47 7.59 -10.36
C ASN A 9 9.51 6.39 -10.19
N SER A 10 8.61 6.43 -9.20
CA SER A 10 7.60 5.37 -9.01
C SER A 10 6.40 5.81 -8.17
N VAL A 11 5.25 5.21 -8.42
CA VAL A 11 4.04 5.37 -7.58
C VAL A 11 4.30 4.91 -6.15
N LEU A 12 5.15 3.90 -5.96
CA LEU A 12 5.51 3.41 -4.62
C LEU A 12 6.24 4.48 -3.80
N SER A 13 7.11 5.27 -4.42
CA SER A 13 7.82 6.36 -3.74
C SER A 13 6.87 7.45 -3.24
N VAL A 14 5.80 7.74 -4.00
CA VAL A 14 4.73 8.67 -3.58
C VAL A 14 4.02 8.10 -2.35
N PHE A 15 3.63 6.82 -2.41
CA PHE A 15 2.98 6.14 -1.29
C PHE A 15 3.85 6.12 -0.03
N ASP A 16 5.13 5.76 -0.16
CA ASP A 16 6.07 5.69 0.97
C ASP A 16 6.29 7.06 1.62
N ALA A 17 6.42 8.13 0.84
CA ALA A 17 6.49 9.49 1.36
C ALA A 17 5.24 9.87 2.18
N GLN A 18 4.06 9.49 1.69
CA GLN A 18 2.80 9.73 2.40
C GLN A 18 2.68 8.88 3.68
N VAL A 19 3.17 7.64 3.68
CA VAL A 19 3.23 6.80 4.88
C VAL A 19 4.04 7.48 5.98
N HIS A 20 5.23 7.99 5.66
CA HIS A 20 6.08 8.71 6.63
C HIS A 20 5.44 10.02 7.10
N GLN A 21 4.71 10.72 6.24
CA GLN A 21 4.05 11.97 6.60
C GLN A 21 2.81 11.77 7.50
N PHE A 22 2.03 10.72 7.25
CA PHE A 22 0.71 10.56 7.87
C PHE A 22 0.65 9.49 8.96
N GLY A 23 1.54 8.49 8.95
CA GLY A 23 1.72 7.52 10.03
C GLY A 23 0.42 6.83 10.47
N ASP A 24 0.00 7.10 11.71
CA ASP A 24 -1.17 6.46 12.30
C ASP A 24 -2.52 7.13 11.90
N LYS A 25 -2.50 8.15 11.03
CA LYS A 25 -3.73 8.77 10.53
C LYS A 25 -4.54 7.80 9.64
N PRO A 26 -5.88 7.90 9.62
CA PRO A 26 -6.72 7.10 8.73
C PRO A 26 -6.34 7.25 7.25
N TYR A 27 -6.37 6.14 6.51
CA TYR A 27 -6.12 6.09 5.06
C TYR A 27 -7.23 5.35 4.31
N LEU A 28 -7.24 4.02 4.37
CA LEU A 28 -8.25 3.20 3.69
C LEU A 28 -9.43 2.94 4.61
N TRP A 29 -10.62 2.84 4.04
CA TRP A 29 -11.84 2.51 4.76
C TRP A 29 -12.43 1.25 4.17
N ARG A 30 -12.89 0.35 5.04
CA ARG A 30 -13.57 -0.87 4.65
C ARG A 30 -14.78 -1.12 5.54
N LYS A 31 -15.74 -1.86 5.04
CA LYS A 31 -16.91 -2.29 5.81
C LYS A 31 -16.60 -3.61 6.52
N VAL A 32 -16.77 -3.64 7.84
CA VAL A 32 -16.60 -4.81 8.71
C VAL A 32 -17.88 -4.93 9.54
N ASP A 33 -18.57 -6.06 9.43
CA ASP A 33 -19.83 -6.33 10.16
C ASP A 33 -20.85 -5.18 10.08
N GLY A 34 -21.02 -4.65 8.86
CA GLY A 34 -21.96 -3.55 8.60
C GLY A 34 -21.44 -2.14 8.92
N LYS A 35 -20.29 -2.00 9.58
CA LYS A 35 -19.72 -0.72 10.02
C LYS A 35 -18.45 -0.36 9.25
N TYR A 36 -18.24 0.93 8.98
CA TYR A 36 -16.99 1.39 8.37
C TYR A 36 -15.88 1.47 9.43
N ALA A 37 -14.76 0.82 9.14
CA ALA A 37 -13.54 0.87 9.93
C ALA A 37 -12.38 1.33 9.03
N SER A 38 -11.53 2.20 9.56
CA SER A 38 -10.34 2.68 8.87
C SER A 38 -9.14 1.78 9.13
N LEU A 39 -8.19 1.81 8.19
CA LEU A 39 -6.81 1.40 8.35
C LEU A 39 -5.95 2.65 8.27
N SER A 40 -4.95 2.77 9.15
CA SER A 40 -3.97 3.84 9.08
C SER A 40 -2.97 3.66 7.94
N TRP A 41 -2.28 4.74 7.57
CA TRP A 41 -1.19 4.67 6.59
C TRP A 41 -0.13 3.63 6.97
N LYS A 42 0.28 3.63 8.25
CA LYS A 42 1.27 2.69 8.79
C LYS A 42 0.80 1.24 8.74
N GLU A 43 -0.47 0.97 9.06
CA GLU A 43 -1.03 -0.37 8.96
C GLU A 43 -1.08 -0.89 7.53
N VAL A 44 -1.48 -0.04 6.57
CA VAL A 44 -1.50 -0.39 5.15
C VAL A 44 -0.08 -0.65 4.65
N HIS A 45 0.88 0.22 4.98
CA HIS A 45 2.30 0.01 4.64
C HIS A 45 2.82 -1.34 5.15
N ASN A 46 2.58 -1.64 6.43
CA ASN A 46 3.01 -2.92 7.02
C ASN A 46 2.37 -4.13 6.32
N LYS A 47 1.11 -4.03 5.89
CA LYS A 47 0.43 -5.08 5.13
C LYS A 47 1.05 -5.26 3.74
N VAL A 48 1.35 -4.15 3.04
CA VAL A 48 2.01 -4.17 1.72
C VAL A 48 3.39 -4.81 1.80
N CYS A 49 4.23 -4.42 2.77
CA CYS A 49 5.55 -5.04 2.96
C CYS A 49 5.47 -6.54 3.25
N LYS A 50 4.52 -6.97 4.10
CA LYS A 50 4.33 -8.39 4.38
C LYS A 50 3.90 -9.16 3.13
N LEU A 51 2.98 -8.59 2.34
CA LEU A 51 2.53 -9.20 1.10
C LEU A 51 3.67 -9.29 0.06
N SER A 52 4.48 -8.24 -0.11
CA SER A 52 5.59 -8.25 -1.07
C SER A 52 6.66 -9.29 -0.71
N LEU A 53 6.99 -9.42 0.58
CA LEU A 53 7.90 -10.47 1.07
C LEU A 53 7.33 -11.86 0.83
N ALA A 54 6.03 -12.07 1.08
CA ALA A 54 5.38 -13.35 0.83
C ALA A 54 5.38 -13.71 -0.66
N LEU A 55 5.03 -12.77 -1.54
CA LEU A 55 5.06 -12.98 -3.00
C LEU A 55 6.49 -13.31 -3.48
N SER A 56 7.50 -12.60 -2.97
CA SER A 56 8.91 -12.89 -3.28
C SER A 56 9.31 -14.29 -2.82
N SER A 57 8.85 -14.73 -1.64
CA SER A 57 9.13 -16.09 -1.13
C SER A 57 8.47 -17.20 -1.94
N LEU A 58 7.39 -16.90 -2.66
CA LEU A 58 6.73 -17.80 -3.60
C LEU A 58 7.42 -17.84 -4.98
N GLY A 59 8.52 -17.11 -5.16
CA GLY A 59 9.31 -17.10 -6.38
C GLY A 59 8.89 -16.06 -7.42
N ILE A 60 8.07 -15.07 -7.04
CA ILE A 60 7.72 -13.95 -7.93
C ILE A 60 8.90 -12.97 -8.00
N LEU A 61 9.40 -12.74 -9.21
CA LEU A 61 10.57 -11.92 -9.50
C LEU A 61 10.21 -10.66 -10.27
N ARG A 62 11.20 -9.76 -10.43
CA ARG A 62 11.05 -8.56 -11.24
C ARG A 62 10.74 -8.95 -12.69
N GLY A 63 9.64 -8.43 -13.21
CA GLY A 63 9.18 -8.68 -14.59
C GLY A 63 8.05 -9.71 -14.66
N ASP A 64 7.83 -10.48 -13.60
CA ASP A 64 6.70 -11.40 -13.52
C ASP A 64 5.37 -10.64 -13.46
N ARG A 65 4.34 -11.27 -14.04
CA ARG A 65 2.99 -10.70 -14.10
C ARG A 65 2.14 -11.32 -13.01
N VAL A 66 1.42 -10.47 -12.29
CA VAL A 66 0.48 -10.88 -11.24
C VAL A 66 -0.92 -10.43 -11.65
N ILE A 67 -1.91 -11.31 -11.47
CA ILE A 67 -3.33 -10.99 -11.67
C ILE A 67 -3.97 -10.84 -10.30
N ILE A 68 -4.76 -9.79 -10.11
CA ILE A 68 -5.61 -9.60 -8.94
C ILE A 68 -7.03 -9.96 -9.36
N VAL A 69 -7.61 -10.96 -8.71
CA VAL A 69 -9.03 -11.33 -8.87
C VAL A 69 -9.73 -10.99 -7.57
N SER A 70 -10.46 -9.88 -7.57
CA SER A 70 -11.17 -9.36 -6.40
C SER A 70 -12.40 -8.59 -6.85
N GLU A 71 -13.40 -8.54 -5.97
CA GLU A 71 -14.46 -7.54 -6.05
C GLU A 71 -13.91 -6.15 -5.67
N ASN A 72 -14.66 -5.09 -6.02
CA ASN A 72 -14.38 -3.71 -5.65
C ASN A 72 -15.05 -3.32 -4.33
#